data_AF-A0AAX2TP00-F1
#
_entry.id   AF-A0AAX2TP00-F1
#
_cell.length_a   1.000
_cell.length_b   1.000
_cell.length_c   1.000
_cell.angle_alpha   90.00
_cell.angle_beta   90.00
_cell.angle_gamma   90.00
#
_symmetry.space_group_name_H-M   'P 1'
#
loop_
_entity.id
_entity.type
_entity.pdbx_description
1 polymer ?
#
loop_
_entity_poly.entity_id
_entity_poly.type
_entity_poly.pdbx_seq_one_letter_code
_entity_poly.pdbx_strand_id
1 'polypeptide(L)' 'MPSDTPIKTVAVAEIPPVPSGLLVEYERPERPAGGSPEQLLNHAVRYGGYYRKLEIQIEGWQNWHTKGRLKHD' A
#
# COMPACT_ATOMS: atom_id res chain seq x y z
N MET A 1 -17.61 2.20 49.96
CA MET A 1 -17.31 0.93 49.29
C MET A 1 -16.64 1.25 47.96
N PRO A 2 -15.60 0.52 47.52
CA PRO A 2 -15.06 0.71 46.19
C PRO A 2 -16.11 0.29 45.14
N SER A 3 -16.10 0.94 43.98
CA SER A 3 -17.05 0.68 42.90
C SER A 3 -16.67 -0.61 42.15
N ASP A 4 -17.50 -1.65 42.25
CA ASP A 4 -17.37 -2.94 41.55
C ASP A 4 -17.76 -2.84 40.06
N THR A 5 -17.28 -1.82 39.34
CA THR A 5 -17.56 -1.72 37.91
C THR A 5 -16.58 -2.60 37.14
N PRO A 6 -17.03 -3.69 36.47
CA PRO A 6 -16.13 -4.56 35.73
C PRO A 6 -15.55 -3.82 34.53
N ILE A 7 -14.22 -3.86 34.38
CA ILE A 7 -13.54 -3.35 33.19
C ILE A 7 -13.94 -4.23 31.99
N LYS A 8 -14.62 -3.64 31.01
CA LYS A 8 -14.88 -4.30 29.72
C LYS A 8 -13.60 -4.34 28.90
N THR A 9 -13.01 -5.52 28.76
CA THR A 9 -11.95 -5.77 27.78
C THR A 9 -12.59 -5.86 26.40
N VAL A 10 -12.24 -4.93 25.51
CA VAL A 10 -12.66 -4.98 24.10
C VAL A 10 -11.60 -5.78 23.34
N ALA A 11 -12.03 -6.76 22.54
CA ALA A 11 -11.12 -7.51 21.68
C ALA A 11 -10.44 -6.55 20.70
N VAL A 12 -9.11 -6.55 20.67
CA VAL A 12 -8.34 -5.82 19.65
C VAL A 12 -8.65 -6.47 18.30
N ALA A 13 -9.05 -5.68 17.31
CA ALA A 13 -9.25 -6.18 15.95
C ALA A 13 -7.91 -6.70 15.41
N GLU A 14 -7.80 -8.02 15.26
CA GLU A 14 -6.61 -8.70 14.72
C GLU A 14 -6.52 -8.53 13.20
N ILE A 15 -6.02 -7.39 12.73
CA ILE A 15 -5.76 -7.19 11.31
C ILE A 15 -4.68 -8.20 10.87
N PRO A 16 -4.86 -8.93 9.75
CA PRO A 16 -3.85 -9.88 9.27
C PRO A 16 -2.51 -9.17 9.02
N PRO A 17 -1.36 -9.85 9.23
CA PRO A 17 -0.06 -9.25 8.99
C PRO A 17 0.05 -8.74 7.54
N VAL A 18 0.72 -7.60 7.37
CA VAL A 18 0.91 -6.98 6.06
C VAL A 18 1.82 -7.88 5.21
N PRO A 19 1.42 -8.27 4.00
CA PRO A 19 2.30 -8.98 3.07
C PRO A 19 3.52 -8.13 2.70
N SER A 20 4.71 -8.72 2.72
CA SER A 20 5.97 -8.01 2.42
C SER A 20 5.99 -7.35 1.03
N GLY A 21 5.30 -7.93 0.04
CA GLY A 21 5.14 -7.35 -1.29
C GLY A 21 4.46 -5.96 -1.31
N LEU A 22 3.64 -5.66 -0.29
CA LEU A 22 2.98 -4.35 -0.14
C LEU A 22 3.90 -3.27 0.43
N LEU A 23 5.05 -3.69 1.01
CA LEU A 23 6.04 -2.81 1.62
C LEU A 23 7.23 -2.54 0.69
N VAL A 24 7.21 -3.07 -0.53
CA VAL A 24 8.29 -2.89 -1.49
C VAL A 24 8.36 -1.43 -1.92
N GLU A 25 9.54 -0.82 -1.74
CA GLU A 25 9.83 0.49 -2.30
C GLU A 25 10.27 0.33 -3.76
N TYR A 26 9.52 0.94 -4.67
CA TYR A 26 9.89 0.99 -6.07
C TYR A 26 10.67 2.27 -6.35
N GLU A 27 11.82 2.13 -7.01
CA GLU A 27 12.62 3.28 -7.41
C GLU A 27 11.88 4.09 -8.48
N ARG A 28 11.66 5.37 -8.20
CA ARG A 28 11.09 6.31 -9.15
C ARG A 28 12.12 6.60 -10.25
N PRO A 29 11.77 6.49 -11.54
CA PRO A 29 12.66 6.87 -12.62
C PRO A 29 13.05 8.35 -12.52
N GLU A 30 14.36 8.60 -12.62
CA GLU A 30 14.92 9.95 -12.69
C GLU A 30 14.33 10.78 -13.82
N ARG A 31 14.34 12.10 -13.63
CA ARG A 31 13.89 13.05 -14.67
C ARG A 31 14.67 12.82 -15.97
N PRO A 32 14.03 12.99 -17.16
CA PRO A 32 14.76 12.98 -18.42
C PRO A 32 15.95 13.94 -18.39
N ALA A 33 17.10 13.51 -18.92
CA ALA A 33 18.29 14.35 -19.04
C ALA A 33 18.10 15.54 -19.99
N GLY A 34 17.03 15.53 -20.81
CA GLY A 34 16.69 16.58 -21.75
C GLY A 34 15.30 16.38 -22.34
N GLY A 35 14.93 17.25 -23.28
CA GLY A 35 13.60 17.30 -23.89
C GLY A 35 13.52 16.71 -25.30
N SER A 36 14.55 16.01 -25.78
CA SER A 36 14.46 15.40 -27.11
C SER A 36 13.35 14.34 -27.16
N PRO A 37 12.70 14.13 -28.32
CA PRO A 37 11.62 13.15 -28.44
C PRO A 37 12.01 11.76 -27.94
N GLU A 38 13.21 11.29 -28.30
CA GLU A 38 13.73 9.99 -27.85
C GLU A 38 13.87 9.91 -26.33
N GLN A 39 14.42 10.94 -25.69
CA GLN A 39 14.57 10.99 -24.23
C GLN A 39 13.22 10.95 -23.52
N LEU A 40 12.23 11.70 -24.04
CA LEU A 40 10.89 11.74 -23.48
C LEU A 40 10.17 10.39 -23.64
N LEU A 41 10.28 9.76 -24.81
CA LEU A 41 9.69 8.45 -25.07
C LEU A 41 10.29 7.35 -24.17
N ASN A 42 11.62 7.30 -24.06
CA ASN A 42 12.31 6.35 -23.20
C ASN A 42 11.93 6.54 -21.71
N HIS A 43 11.83 7.80 -21.26
CA HIS A 43 11.36 8.08 -19.90
C HIS A 43 9.90 7.66 -19.69
N ALA A 44 9.01 7.93 -20.66
CA ALA A 44 7.60 7.56 -20.55
C ALA A 44 7.41 6.04 -20.37
N VAL A 45 8.16 5.22 -21.10
CA VAL A 45 8.14 3.75 -20.93
C VAL A 45 8.58 3.34 -19.52
N ARG A 46 9.71 3.88 -19.05
CA ARG A 46 10.22 3.58 -17.70
C ARG A 46 9.26 4.03 -16.60
N TYR A 47 8.72 5.25 -16.74
CA TYR A 47 7.77 5.83 -15.80
C TYR A 47 6.45 5.05 -15.78
N GLY A 48 5.94 4.65 -16.93
CA GLY A 48 4.76 3.79 -17.03
C GLY A 48 4.95 2.45 -16.31
N GLY A 49 6.12 1.82 -16.47
CA GLY A 49 6.45 0.58 -15.75
C GLY A 49 6.53 0.77 -14.23
N TYR A 50 7.09 1.89 -13.76
CA TYR A 50 7.08 2.27 -12.35
C TYR A 50 5.66 2.48 -11.82
N TYR A 51 4.84 3.24 -12.54
CA TYR A 51 3.46 3.52 -12.15
C TYR A 51 2.63 2.24 -12.08
N ARG A 52 2.80 1.31 -13.03
CA ARG A 52 2.10 0.02 -13.02
C ARG A 52 2.39 -0.81 -11.78
N LYS A 53 3.64 -0.79 -11.28
CA LYS A 53 4.01 -1.46 -10.03
C LYS A 53 3.30 -0.84 -8.82
N LEU A 54 3.17 0.49 -8.79
CA LEU A 54 2.42 1.19 -7.75
C LEU A 54 0.92 0.87 -7.80
N GLU A 55 0.30 0.84 -8.98
CA GLU A 55 -1.12 0.47 -9.13
C GLU A 55 -1.41 -0.91 -8.52
N ILE A 56 -0.57 -1.89 -8.85
CA ILE A 56 -0.69 -3.26 -8.32
C ILE A 56 -0.53 -3.26 -6.78
N GLN A 57 0.42 -2.48 -6.26
CA GLN A 57 0.64 -2.38 -4.82
C GLN A 57 -0.56 -1.72 -4.10
N ILE A 58 -1.14 -0.67 -4.68
CA ILE A 58 -2.33 0.02 -4.17
C ILE A 58 -3.53 -0.93 -4.14
N GLU A 59 -3.77 -1.66 -5.24
CA GLU A 59 -4.82 -2.70 -5.28
C GLU A 59 -4.59 -3.76 -4.20
N GLY A 60 -3.34 -4.18 -4.01
CA GLY A 60 -2.94 -5.09 -2.94
C GLY A 60 -3.26 -4.56 -1.54
N TRP A 61 -2.99 -3.28 -1.27
CA TRP A 61 -3.34 -2.61 -0.02
C TRP A 61 -4.86 -2.55 0.21
N GLN A 62 -5.62 -2.16 -0.81
CA GLN A 62 -7.09 -2.11 -0.74
C GLN A 62 -7.69 -3.49 -0.46
N ASN A 63 -7.17 -4.52 -1.12
CA ASN A 63 -7.60 -5.90 -0.94
C ASN A 63 -7.26 -6.43 0.46
N TRP A 64 -6.06 -6.17 0.95
CA TRP A 64 -5.64 -6.54 2.31
C TRP A 64 -6.53 -5.86 3.36
N HIS A 65 -6.75 -4.55 3.23
CA HIS A 65 -7.59 -3.78 4.13
C HIS A 65 -9.05 -4.30 4.13
N THR A 66 -9.61 -4.55 2.95
CA THR A 66 -10.98 -5.07 2.82
C THR A 66 -11.12 -6.46 3.42
N LYS A 67 -10.17 -7.36 3.17
CA LYS A 67 -10.15 -8.71 3.78
C LYS A 67 -9.98 -8.66 5.30
N GLY A 68 -9.14 -7.75 5.78
CA GLY A 68 -9.00 -7.49 7.22
C GLY A 68 -10.32 -7.06 7.83
N ARG A 69 -10.97 -6.04 7.26
CA ARG A 69 -12.26 -5.52 7.72
C ARG A 69 -13.36 -6.59 7.75
N LEU A 70 -13.53 -7.35 6.66
CA LEU A 70 -14.56 -8.40 6.56
C LEU A 70 -14.37 -9.56 7.55
N LYS A 71 -13.17 -9.75 8.12
CA LYS A 71 -12.95 -10.74 9.19
C LYS A 71 -13.40 -10.27 10.56
N HIS A 72 -13.63 -8.95 10.72
CA HIS A 72 -13.98 -8.31 11.98
C HIS A 72 -15.41 -7.75 12.01
N ASP A 73 -16.16 -7.87 10.91
CA ASP A 73 -17.61 -7.59 10.81
C ASP A 73 -18.41 -8.90 11.01
#